data_AF-A9DA96-F1
#
_entry.id   AF-A9DA96-F1
#
_cell.length_a   1.000
_cell.length_b   1.000
_cell.length_c   1.000
_cell.angle_alpha   90.00
_cell.angle_beta   90.00
_cell.angle_gamma   90.00
#
_symmetry.space_group_name_H-M   'P 1'
#
loop_
_entity.id
_entity.type
_entity.pdbx_description
1 polymer ?
#
loop_
_entity_poly.entity_id
_entity_poly.type
_entity_poly.pdbx_seq_one_letter_code
_entity_poly.pdbx_strand_id
1 'polypeptide(L)'
;MNMLSTCAYNVSSQAKKSPNCTITRAQTFELIAAFLGKNSFAALKKSSITQLLEQVNTEPLIAFERCKLKALTLNQSQTVSTQLASLIRDQLASLNFKQSPLVNRQALHYLSYCDSDEFDDWDESEPRNQIEAESVDSFKYKGFEVNIKALFAELQQSSRAGDKESKLLEFLWLLGDLPSVSSDESSQHWYEQSIKGHKLGEAQQSWADNYEKQIKPSQALKHFINNTTIQELAQPNVDQLIESRGFQSINESICYSLNSQEIMNIIDNYWEVNADCDTELSFFKHWSRLSALQQPSRESLAGHILQMNDPVEQHSWARFAKEHGIDVTKDDHYAIDTNTGELWDADYDAPIEVCGFDGVTLNTLPKVAEPQVEARTTKMLELNKQLQKLV
;
A
#
# COMPACT_ATOMS: atom_id res chain seq x y z
N MET A 1 -2.81 18.77 -2.13
CA MET A 1 -2.32 19.95 -2.91
C MET A 1 -1.33 19.63 -4.04
N ASN A 2 -0.68 18.45 -4.09
CA ASN A 2 0.21 18.04 -5.19
C ASN A 2 -0.50 18.00 -6.56
N MET A 3 -1.75 17.51 -6.59
CA MET A 3 -2.55 17.47 -7.83
C MET A 3 -2.84 18.85 -8.43
N LEU A 4 -3.10 19.87 -7.60
CA LEU A 4 -3.35 21.22 -8.09
C LEU A 4 -2.08 21.89 -8.61
N SER A 5 -0.92 21.60 -8.04
CA SER A 5 0.36 22.12 -8.51
C SER A 5 0.76 21.51 -9.85
N THR A 6 0.55 20.21 -10.02
CA THR A 6 0.72 19.49 -11.28
C THR A 6 -0.29 19.94 -12.32
N CYS A 7 -1.57 20.08 -11.94
CA CYS A 7 -2.60 20.65 -12.80
C CYS A 7 -2.23 22.08 -13.24
N ALA A 8 -1.85 22.95 -12.31
CA ALA A 8 -1.42 24.31 -12.62
C ALA A 8 -0.19 24.32 -13.53
N TYR A 9 0.77 23.43 -13.32
CA TYR A 9 1.94 23.28 -14.20
C TYR A 9 1.55 22.83 -15.61
N ASN A 10 0.72 21.79 -15.73
CA ASN A 10 0.26 21.25 -17.01
C ASN A 10 -0.56 22.28 -17.79
N VAL A 11 -1.52 22.92 -17.13
CA VAL A 11 -2.32 24.01 -17.71
C VAL A 11 -1.41 25.16 -18.13
N SER A 12 -0.48 25.61 -17.29
CA SER A 12 0.47 26.68 -17.64
C SER A 12 1.34 26.30 -18.84
N SER A 13 1.82 25.06 -18.91
CA SER A 13 2.67 24.54 -19.99
C SER A 13 1.90 24.46 -21.31
N GLN A 14 0.65 24.01 -21.28
CA GLN A 14 -0.20 23.93 -22.47
C GLN A 14 -0.70 25.31 -22.90
N ALA A 15 -1.07 26.18 -21.95
CA ALA A 15 -1.52 27.54 -22.22
C ALA A 15 -0.44 28.39 -22.92
N LYS A 16 0.84 28.18 -22.57
CA LYS A 16 1.99 28.83 -23.24
C LYS A 16 2.12 28.48 -24.72
N LYS A 17 1.49 27.40 -25.18
CA LYS A 17 1.47 27.02 -26.60
C LYS A 17 0.40 27.77 -27.39
N SER A 18 -0.56 28.40 -26.71
CA SER A 18 -1.59 29.23 -27.35
C SER A 18 -1.03 30.64 -27.64
N PRO A 19 -1.12 31.13 -28.89
CA PRO A 19 -0.74 32.50 -29.20
C PRO A 19 -1.61 33.47 -28.40
N ASN A 20 -0.98 34.52 -27.85
CA ASN A 20 -1.60 35.58 -27.04
C ASN A 20 -2.08 35.16 -25.63
N CYS A 21 -1.67 34.01 -25.10
CA CYS A 21 -1.87 33.70 -23.69
C CYS A 21 -0.73 34.26 -22.83
N THR A 22 -1.05 35.14 -21.88
CA THR A 22 -0.06 35.81 -21.00
C THR A 22 -0.11 35.33 -19.56
N ILE A 23 -0.77 34.20 -19.31
CA ILE A 23 -1.05 33.76 -17.94
C ILE A 23 0.18 33.22 -17.23
N THR A 24 0.38 33.67 -15.99
CA THR A 24 1.39 33.15 -15.07
C THR A 24 0.87 31.94 -14.31
N ARG A 25 1.77 31.12 -13.75
CA ARG A 25 1.40 29.98 -12.91
C ARG A 25 0.57 30.38 -11.68
N ALA A 26 0.86 31.54 -11.10
CA ALA A 26 0.09 32.10 -9.98
C ALA A 26 -1.35 32.41 -10.41
N GLN A 27 -1.53 33.00 -11.59
CA GLN A 27 -2.85 33.24 -12.17
C GLN A 27 -3.57 31.94 -12.55
N THR A 28 -2.85 30.89 -12.95
CA THR A 28 -3.46 29.57 -13.15
C THR A 28 -4.07 29.01 -11.86
N PHE A 29 -3.42 29.20 -10.71
CA PHE A 29 -4.00 28.83 -9.42
C PHE A 29 -5.26 29.64 -9.09
N GLU A 30 -5.29 30.93 -9.44
CA GLU A 30 -6.49 31.77 -9.30
C GLU A 30 -7.65 31.29 -10.19
N LEU A 31 -7.36 30.81 -11.40
CA LEU A 31 -8.36 30.23 -12.29
C LEU A 31 -8.89 28.88 -11.79
N ILE A 32 -8.00 28.02 -11.30
CA ILE A 32 -8.37 26.75 -10.66
C ILE A 32 -9.28 27.03 -9.45
N ALA A 33 -8.94 28.03 -8.63
CA ALA A 33 -9.77 28.43 -7.50
C ALA A 33 -11.16 28.90 -7.96
N ALA A 34 -11.23 29.75 -9.00
CA ALA A 34 -12.50 30.21 -9.55
C ALA A 34 -13.34 29.07 -10.14
N PHE A 35 -12.72 28.11 -10.82
CA PHE A 35 -13.37 26.92 -11.35
C PHE A 35 -13.99 26.08 -10.21
N LEU A 36 -13.26 25.93 -9.10
CA LEU A 36 -13.71 25.25 -7.88
C LEU A 36 -14.62 26.12 -6.99
N GLY A 37 -15.09 27.27 -7.49
CA GLY A 37 -16.06 28.11 -6.77
C GLY A 37 -15.49 28.96 -5.64
N LYS A 38 -14.17 29.18 -5.61
CA LYS A 38 -13.50 30.06 -4.64
C LYS A 38 -13.02 31.35 -5.31
N ASN A 39 -13.09 32.45 -4.57
CA ASN A 39 -12.74 33.77 -5.10
C ASN A 39 -11.23 33.98 -5.30
N SER A 40 -10.41 33.22 -4.56
CA SER A 40 -8.95 33.28 -4.63
C SER A 40 -8.30 31.94 -4.27
N PHE A 41 -7.04 31.77 -4.67
CA PHE A 41 -6.26 30.59 -4.31
C PHE A 41 -6.01 30.49 -2.79
N ALA A 42 -5.91 31.63 -2.10
CA ALA A 42 -5.79 31.64 -0.64
C ALA A 42 -7.04 31.07 0.04
N ALA A 43 -8.24 31.35 -0.48
CA ALA A 43 -9.48 30.76 0.01
C ALA A 43 -9.57 29.26 -0.32
N LEU A 44 -9.04 28.84 -1.47
CA LEU A 44 -8.97 27.43 -1.86
C LEU A 44 -8.10 26.62 -0.90
N LYS A 45 -6.95 27.15 -0.44
CA LYS A 45 -6.05 26.45 0.49
C LYS A 45 -6.69 26.06 1.82
N LYS A 46 -7.76 26.75 2.22
CA LYS A 46 -8.50 26.50 3.47
C LYS A 46 -9.70 25.56 3.30
N SER A 47 -9.91 25.03 2.11
CA SER A 47 -11.08 24.23 1.76
C SER A 47 -10.68 22.81 1.39
N SER A 48 -11.56 21.83 1.64
CA SER A 48 -11.40 20.48 1.09
C SER A 48 -11.61 20.50 -0.42
N ILE A 49 -10.59 20.07 -1.19
CA ILE A 49 -10.64 20.03 -2.66
C ILE A 49 -11.70 19.03 -3.13
N THR A 50 -11.88 17.93 -2.40
CA THR A 50 -12.82 16.84 -2.68
C THR A 50 -14.27 17.33 -2.74
N GLN A 51 -14.71 18.06 -1.71
CA GLN A 51 -16.06 18.65 -1.66
C GLN A 51 -16.29 19.65 -2.80
N LEU A 52 -15.25 20.39 -3.20
CA LEU A 52 -15.36 21.36 -4.29
C LEU A 52 -15.45 20.67 -5.66
N LEU A 53 -14.74 19.56 -5.86
CA LEU A 53 -14.84 18.77 -7.09
C LEU A 53 -16.25 18.15 -7.24
N GLU A 54 -16.84 17.65 -6.16
CA GLU A 54 -18.23 17.16 -6.17
C GLU A 54 -19.23 18.26 -6.56
N GLN A 55 -19.10 19.45 -5.97
CA GLN A 55 -19.95 20.60 -6.33
C GLN A 55 -19.78 21.04 -7.79
N VAL A 56 -18.55 20.96 -8.31
CA VAL A 56 -18.28 21.25 -9.73
C VAL A 56 -18.94 20.21 -10.63
N ASN A 57 -19.03 18.95 -10.21
CA ASN A 57 -19.69 17.89 -10.97
C ASN A 57 -21.21 18.07 -11.05
N THR A 58 -21.83 18.62 -10.01
CA THR A 58 -23.27 18.93 -10.03
C THR A 58 -23.59 20.11 -10.96
N GLU A 59 -22.64 21.04 -11.14
CA GLU A 59 -22.85 22.28 -11.91
C GLU A 59 -21.68 22.62 -12.85
N PRO A 60 -21.36 21.75 -13.83
CA PRO A 60 -20.14 21.88 -14.62
C PRO A 60 -20.14 23.11 -15.54
N LEU A 61 -21.30 23.52 -16.04
CA LEU A 61 -21.45 24.73 -16.86
C LEU A 61 -21.19 26.01 -16.04
N ILE A 62 -21.64 26.02 -14.77
CA ILE A 62 -21.45 27.17 -13.87
C ILE A 62 -19.98 27.26 -13.43
N ALA A 63 -19.32 26.12 -13.15
CA ALA A 63 -17.89 26.07 -12.88
C ALA A 63 -17.06 26.58 -14.07
N PHE A 64 -17.42 26.15 -15.28
CA PHE A 64 -16.78 26.59 -16.52
C PHE A 64 -16.89 28.10 -16.73
N GLU A 65 -18.10 28.67 -16.62
CA GLU A 65 -18.30 30.11 -16.80
C GLU A 65 -17.62 30.94 -15.71
N ARG A 66 -17.58 30.49 -14.45
CA ARG A 66 -16.82 31.17 -13.37
C ARG A 66 -15.34 31.30 -13.70
N CYS A 67 -14.72 30.20 -14.16
CA CYS A 67 -13.32 30.20 -14.57
C CYS A 67 -13.07 31.14 -15.77
N LYS A 68 -13.95 31.09 -16.77
CA LYS A 68 -13.86 31.94 -17.95
C LYS A 68 -14.00 33.42 -17.61
N LEU A 69 -14.94 33.79 -16.74
CA LEU A 69 -15.09 35.17 -16.24
C LEU A 69 -13.84 35.61 -15.47
N LYS A 70 -13.28 34.76 -14.60
CA LYS A 70 -12.02 35.09 -13.91
C LYS A 70 -10.86 35.29 -14.90
N ALA A 71 -10.76 34.50 -15.95
CA ALA A 71 -9.73 34.68 -16.99
C ALA A 71 -9.86 36.03 -17.72
N LEU A 72 -11.09 36.49 -17.98
CA LEU A 72 -11.33 37.84 -18.52
C LEU A 72 -10.85 38.94 -17.56
N THR A 73 -11.07 38.79 -16.24
CA THR A 73 -10.55 39.75 -15.24
C THR A 73 -9.03 39.78 -15.17
N LEU A 74 -8.36 38.74 -15.68
CA LEU A 74 -6.90 38.63 -15.80
C LEU A 74 -6.39 39.06 -17.18
N ASN A 75 -7.15 39.92 -17.87
CA ASN A 75 -6.84 40.51 -19.17
C ASN A 75 -6.59 39.48 -20.29
N GLN A 76 -7.22 38.30 -20.21
CA GLN A 76 -7.21 37.34 -21.30
C GLN A 76 -8.34 37.63 -22.29
N SER A 77 -8.15 37.33 -23.58
CA SER A 77 -9.20 37.50 -24.60
C SER A 77 -10.32 36.47 -24.43
N GLN A 78 -11.49 36.70 -25.03
CA GLN A 78 -12.62 35.77 -24.97
C GLN A 78 -12.24 34.36 -25.42
N THR A 79 -11.48 34.26 -26.51
CA THR A 79 -11.02 32.99 -27.09
C THR A 79 -10.05 32.27 -26.13
N VAL A 80 -9.07 32.98 -25.57
CA VAL A 80 -8.09 32.41 -24.63
C VAL A 80 -8.76 32.02 -23.31
N SER A 81 -9.69 32.83 -22.79
CA SER A 81 -10.44 32.53 -21.56
C SER A 81 -11.25 31.25 -21.69
N THR A 82 -11.86 31.02 -22.85
CA THR A 82 -12.61 29.78 -23.13
C THR A 82 -11.67 28.57 -23.20
N GLN A 83 -10.52 28.72 -23.86
CA GLN A 83 -9.50 27.67 -23.93
C GLN A 83 -8.90 27.34 -22.56
N LEU A 84 -8.61 28.34 -21.73
CA LEU A 84 -8.09 28.13 -20.38
C LEU A 84 -9.11 27.39 -19.50
N ALA A 85 -10.39 27.77 -19.59
CA ALA A 85 -11.46 27.09 -18.87
C ALA A 85 -11.61 25.62 -19.32
N SER A 86 -11.48 25.32 -20.62
CA SER A 86 -11.50 23.93 -21.09
C SER A 86 -10.28 23.14 -20.63
N LEU A 87 -9.08 23.71 -20.70
CA LEU A 87 -7.85 23.06 -20.23
C LEU A 87 -7.93 22.73 -18.74
N ILE A 88 -8.41 23.66 -17.92
CA ILE A 88 -8.59 23.45 -16.48
C ILE A 88 -9.64 22.38 -16.22
N ARG A 89 -10.79 22.44 -16.88
CA ARG A 89 -11.84 21.41 -16.78
C ARG A 89 -11.27 20.04 -17.12
N ASP A 90 -10.56 19.89 -18.23
CA ASP A 90 -10.09 18.60 -18.70
C ASP A 90 -8.99 18.03 -17.77
N GLN A 91 -8.09 18.88 -17.27
CA GLN A 91 -7.10 18.49 -16.27
C GLN A 91 -7.75 18.12 -14.93
N LEU A 92 -8.74 18.87 -14.45
CA LEU A 92 -9.43 18.55 -13.20
C LEU A 92 -10.37 17.34 -13.36
N ALA A 93 -10.97 17.13 -14.54
CA ALA A 93 -11.77 15.95 -14.85
C ALA A 93 -10.92 14.67 -14.80
N SER A 94 -9.64 14.75 -15.20
CA SER A 94 -8.71 13.63 -15.02
C SER A 94 -8.41 13.31 -13.53
N LEU A 95 -8.54 14.30 -12.64
CA LEU A 95 -8.44 14.10 -11.18
C LEU A 95 -9.73 13.50 -10.60
N ASN A 96 -10.85 13.74 -11.26
CA ASN A 96 -12.18 13.27 -10.87
C ASN A 96 -12.33 11.75 -11.03
N PHE A 97 -11.47 11.11 -11.82
CA PHE A 97 -11.56 9.68 -12.11
C PHE A 97 -10.65 8.77 -11.27
N LYS A 98 -9.76 9.28 -10.42
CA LYS A 98 -8.91 8.46 -9.53
C LYS A 98 -8.48 9.24 -8.26
N GLN A 99 -9.39 9.47 -7.31
CA GLN A 99 -9.04 9.98 -5.98
C GLN A 99 -8.31 8.90 -5.15
N SER A 100 -8.76 7.65 -5.23
CA SER A 100 -8.22 6.52 -4.46
C SER A 100 -6.72 6.32 -4.64
N PRO A 101 -6.10 6.36 -5.85
CA PRO A 101 -4.67 6.11 -5.99
C PRO A 101 -3.76 7.15 -5.34
N LEU A 102 -4.19 8.42 -5.22
CA LEU A 102 -3.40 9.40 -4.47
C LEU A 102 -3.52 9.14 -2.97
N VAL A 103 -4.74 8.93 -2.48
CA VAL A 103 -5.02 8.58 -1.08
C VAL A 103 -4.23 7.34 -0.69
N ASN A 104 -4.26 6.28 -1.51
CA ASN A 104 -3.54 5.03 -1.31
C ASN A 104 -2.03 5.24 -1.25
N ARG A 105 -1.45 6.06 -2.14
CA ARG A 105 -0.01 6.36 -2.12
C ARG A 105 0.41 7.20 -0.92
N GLN A 106 -0.45 8.09 -0.45
CA GLN A 106 -0.20 8.88 0.76
C GLN A 106 -0.30 8.01 2.00
N ALA A 107 -1.31 7.13 2.06
CA ALA A 107 -1.48 6.18 3.16
C ALA A 107 -0.33 5.17 3.21
N LEU A 108 0.06 4.58 2.07
CA LEU A 108 1.24 3.73 1.98
C LEU A 108 2.49 4.44 2.50
N HIS A 109 2.75 5.68 2.06
CA HIS A 109 3.90 6.44 2.55
C HIS A 109 3.83 6.72 4.05
N TYR A 110 2.64 6.96 4.60
CA TYR A 110 2.49 7.14 6.04
C TYR A 110 2.85 5.86 6.79
N LEU A 111 2.30 4.72 6.37
CA LEU A 111 2.55 3.43 6.99
C LEU A 111 4.04 3.06 6.94
N SER A 112 4.69 3.23 5.79
CA SER A 112 6.14 2.97 5.66
C SER A 112 7.02 3.95 6.43
N TYR A 113 6.52 5.14 6.78
CA TYR A 113 7.26 6.13 7.57
C TYR A 113 7.16 5.83 9.07
N CYS A 114 6.07 5.22 9.53
CA CYS A 114 5.90 4.86 10.94
C CYS A 114 6.68 3.59 11.34
N ASP A 115 6.97 2.69 10.40
CA ASP A 115 7.76 1.47 10.67
C ASP A 115 9.28 1.70 10.78
N SER A 116 9.80 2.86 10.35
CA SER A 116 11.26 3.10 10.33
C SER A 116 11.87 3.55 11.66
N ASP A 117 11.08 3.76 12.71
CA ASP A 117 11.55 4.28 14.01
C ASP A 117 11.79 3.18 15.07
N GLU A 118 11.59 1.90 14.74
CA GLU A 118 11.89 0.78 15.62
C GLU A 118 12.84 -0.17 14.89
N PHE A 119 14.17 -0.10 15.12
CA PHE A 119 15.11 -1.24 15.08
C PHE A 119 16.60 -0.86 15.11
N ASP A 120 16.98 0.43 15.21
CA ASP A 120 18.38 0.80 15.43
C ASP A 120 18.65 1.10 16.92
N ASP A 121 19.62 0.36 17.46
CA ASP A 121 20.26 0.44 18.78
C ASP A 121 19.52 -0.11 20.01
N TRP A 122 19.63 -1.44 20.16
CA TRP A 122 19.58 -2.13 21.45
C TRP A 122 20.77 -1.71 22.34
N ASP A 123 20.72 -0.51 22.94
CA ASP A 123 21.50 -0.23 24.16
C ASP A 123 20.57 -0.35 25.37
N GLU A 124 20.72 -1.48 26.09
CA GLU A 124 19.90 -1.92 27.22
C GLU A 124 20.04 -1.06 28.49
N SER A 125 20.64 0.14 28.42
CA SER A 125 21.11 0.86 29.60
C SER A 125 20.38 2.15 29.97
N GLU A 126 19.33 2.57 29.26
CA GLU A 126 18.49 3.70 29.70
C GLU A 126 17.01 3.30 29.92
N PRO A 127 16.42 3.65 31.09
CA PRO A 127 15.00 3.43 31.32
C PRO A 127 14.23 4.18 30.24
N ARG A 128 13.35 3.45 29.52
CA ARG A 128 12.37 3.99 28.56
C ARG A 128 11.68 5.21 29.17
N ASN A 129 12.24 6.40 28.95
CA ASN A 129 11.46 7.61 29.02
C ASN A 129 10.45 7.44 27.89
N GLN A 130 9.20 7.30 28.30
CA GLN A 130 8.03 7.41 27.45
C GLN A 130 8.23 8.65 26.58
N ILE A 131 8.76 8.47 25.38
CA ILE A 131 8.49 9.39 24.31
C ILE A 131 7.00 9.17 24.09
N GLU A 132 6.20 10.01 24.75
CA GLU A 132 4.90 10.38 24.23
C GLU A 132 5.15 10.60 22.74
N ALA A 133 4.75 9.66 21.90
CA ALA A 133 4.78 9.85 20.47
C ALA A 133 3.92 11.10 20.25
N GLU A 134 4.57 12.27 20.15
CA GLU A 134 3.92 13.53 19.87
C GLU A 134 3.06 13.24 18.67
N SER A 135 1.73 13.27 18.83
CA SER A 135 0.83 12.81 17.80
C SER A 135 1.11 13.65 16.56
N VAL A 136 1.83 13.08 15.60
CA VAL A 136 2.17 13.77 14.38
C VAL A 136 0.82 13.97 13.69
N ASP A 137 0.24 15.17 13.78
CA ASP A 137 -1.07 15.45 13.19
C ASP A 137 -0.97 15.53 11.65
N SER A 138 0.27 15.61 11.13
CA SER A 138 0.56 15.69 9.69
C SER A 138 1.98 15.30 9.31
N PHE A 139 2.16 14.72 8.12
CA PHE A 139 3.48 14.39 7.56
C PHE A 139 3.72 15.06 6.21
N LYS A 140 4.98 15.09 5.74
CA LYS A 140 5.31 15.63 4.42
C LYS A 140 5.36 14.54 3.37
N TYR A 141 4.54 14.65 2.34
CA TYR A 141 4.58 13.81 1.15
C TYR A 141 4.92 14.65 -0.08
N LYS A 142 6.08 14.38 -0.71
CA LYS A 142 6.56 15.09 -1.92
C LYS A 142 6.50 16.63 -1.77
N GLY A 143 6.91 17.13 -0.60
CA GLY A 143 6.97 18.56 -0.28
C GLY A 143 5.65 19.19 0.18
N PHE A 144 4.59 18.41 0.42
CA PHE A 144 3.31 18.89 0.94
C PHE A 144 2.99 18.29 2.30
N GLU A 145 2.44 19.11 3.18
CA GLU A 145 1.87 18.67 4.46
C GLU A 145 0.52 17.95 4.21
N VAL A 146 0.39 16.76 4.79
CA VAL A 146 -0.77 15.88 4.69
C VAL A 146 -1.28 15.66 6.10
N ASN A 147 -2.54 16.04 6.37
CA ASN A 147 -3.16 15.80 7.67
C ASN A 147 -3.59 14.34 7.79
N ILE A 148 -3.18 13.69 8.87
CA ILE A 148 -3.37 12.25 9.07
C ILE A 148 -4.84 11.89 9.28
N LYS A 149 -5.55 12.63 10.13
CA LYS A 149 -6.99 12.40 10.39
C LYS A 149 -7.84 12.55 9.11
N ALA A 150 -7.54 13.57 8.30
CA ALA A 150 -8.21 13.77 7.02
C ALA A 150 -7.88 12.66 6.00
N LEU A 151 -6.61 12.25 5.92
CA LEU A 151 -6.17 11.17 5.06
C LEU A 151 -6.87 9.85 5.41
N PHE A 152 -6.93 9.50 6.68
CA PHE A 152 -7.62 8.30 7.13
C PHE A 152 -9.12 8.36 6.78
N ALA A 153 -9.80 9.50 7.01
CA ALA A 153 -11.21 9.65 6.62
C ALA A 153 -11.44 9.49 5.11
N GLU A 154 -10.55 10.02 4.26
CA GLU A 154 -10.59 9.85 2.81
C GLU A 154 -10.33 8.39 2.38
N LEU A 155 -9.43 7.70 3.09
CA LEU A 155 -9.14 6.28 2.90
C LEU A 155 -10.37 5.42 3.23
N GLN A 156 -11.02 5.67 4.37
CA GLN A 156 -12.26 4.98 4.76
C GLN A 156 -13.39 5.23 3.77
N GLN A 157 -13.51 6.45 3.25
CA GLN A 157 -14.51 6.77 2.22
C GLN A 157 -14.25 5.94 0.94
N SER A 158 -12.99 5.85 0.51
CA SER A 158 -12.60 5.11 -0.70
C SER A 158 -12.78 3.60 -0.52
N SER A 159 -12.44 3.07 0.65
CA SER A 159 -12.69 1.68 1.06
C SER A 159 -14.18 1.32 1.02
N ARG A 160 -15.04 2.17 1.60
CA ARG A 160 -16.52 2.00 1.56
C ARG A 160 -17.10 2.11 0.15
N ALA A 161 -16.44 2.87 -0.74
CA ALA A 161 -16.82 2.96 -2.15
C ALA A 161 -16.40 1.72 -2.97
N GLY A 162 -15.70 0.76 -2.37
CA GLY A 162 -15.30 -0.50 -3.00
C GLY A 162 -13.89 -0.51 -3.59
N ASP A 163 -13.06 0.49 -3.30
CA ASP A 163 -11.65 0.49 -3.70
C ASP A 163 -10.85 -0.52 -2.86
N LYS A 164 -10.48 -1.65 -3.46
CA LYS A 164 -9.82 -2.76 -2.77
C LYS A 164 -8.47 -2.39 -2.17
N GLU A 165 -7.73 -1.49 -2.82
CA GLU A 165 -6.43 -1.02 -2.32
C GLU A 165 -6.60 -0.12 -1.10
N SER A 166 -7.58 0.79 -1.15
CA SER A 166 -7.95 1.61 0.01
C SER A 166 -8.39 0.73 1.18
N LYS A 167 -9.13 -0.35 0.88
CA LYS A 167 -9.61 -1.30 1.90
C LYS A 167 -8.45 -2.08 2.52
N LEU A 168 -7.47 -2.55 1.73
CA LEU A 168 -6.24 -3.16 2.25
C LEU A 168 -5.44 -2.17 3.12
N LEU A 169 -5.28 -0.92 2.68
CA LEU A 169 -4.55 0.09 3.43
C LEU A 169 -5.29 0.53 4.71
N GLU A 170 -6.63 0.59 4.70
CA GLU A 170 -7.41 0.84 5.92
C GLU A 170 -7.18 -0.25 6.95
N PHE A 171 -7.15 -1.52 6.52
CA PHE A 171 -6.84 -2.64 7.39
C PHE A 171 -5.44 -2.52 8.01
N LEU A 172 -4.41 -2.29 7.20
CA LEU A 172 -3.03 -2.12 7.69
C LEU A 172 -2.89 -0.91 8.61
N TRP A 173 -3.61 0.18 8.33
CA TRP A 173 -3.65 1.34 9.20
C TRP A 173 -4.27 1.02 10.56
N LEU A 174 -5.42 0.34 10.59
CA LEU A 174 -6.08 -0.05 11.83
C LEU A 174 -5.20 -0.97 12.69
N LEU A 175 -4.32 -1.76 12.07
CA LEU A 175 -3.33 -2.57 12.76
C LEU A 175 -2.19 -1.72 13.34
N GLY A 176 -1.62 -0.80 12.56
CA GLY A 176 -0.57 0.10 13.03
C GLY A 176 -1.04 1.04 14.16
N ASP A 177 -2.34 1.37 14.20
CA ASP A 177 -2.94 2.16 15.28
C ASP A 177 -3.17 1.35 16.59
N LEU A 178 -2.91 0.04 16.61
CA LEU A 178 -2.98 -0.76 17.83
C LEU A 178 -1.78 -0.47 18.75
N PRO A 179 -1.99 -0.03 19.99
CA PRO A 179 -0.90 0.13 20.95
C PRO A 179 -0.22 -1.21 21.27
N SER A 180 1.11 -1.22 21.35
CA SER A 180 1.95 -2.40 21.66
C SER A 180 1.82 -2.92 23.11
N VAL A 181 0.99 -2.29 23.94
CA VAL A 181 0.80 -2.67 25.34
C VAL A 181 -0.19 -3.85 25.43
N SER A 182 0.10 -4.87 26.22
CA SER A 182 -0.82 -6.00 26.40
C SER A 182 -2.08 -5.58 27.14
N SER A 183 -3.27 -5.82 26.57
CA SER A 183 -4.54 -5.68 27.31
C SER A 183 -4.75 -6.94 28.15
N ASP A 184 -4.47 -6.90 29.44
CA ASP A 184 -4.87 -7.97 30.35
C ASP A 184 -6.30 -7.74 30.87
N GLU A 185 -6.98 -8.80 31.32
CA GLU A 185 -8.35 -8.71 31.89
C GLU A 185 -8.41 -7.74 33.09
N SER A 186 -7.28 -7.58 33.79
CA SER A 186 -7.11 -6.62 34.87
C SER A 186 -7.29 -5.18 34.40
N SER A 187 -6.71 -4.81 33.25
CA SER A 187 -6.80 -3.46 32.68
C SER A 187 -8.24 -3.10 32.28
N GLN A 188 -8.99 -4.07 31.72
CA GLN A 188 -10.42 -3.88 31.45
C GLN A 188 -11.20 -3.62 32.75
N HIS A 189 -10.98 -4.43 33.78
CA HIS A 189 -11.66 -4.28 35.06
C HIS A 189 -11.42 -2.87 35.65
N TRP A 190 -10.17 -2.39 35.67
CA TRP A 190 -9.87 -1.07 36.21
C TRP A 190 -10.45 0.07 35.38
N TYR A 191 -10.46 -0.05 34.05
CA TYR A 191 -11.17 0.89 33.19
C TYR A 191 -12.67 0.95 33.52
N GLU A 192 -13.32 -0.20 33.70
CA GLU A 192 -14.73 -0.26 34.11
C GLU A 192 -14.99 0.33 35.49
N GLN A 193 -14.05 0.21 36.43
CA GLN A 193 -14.16 0.85 37.75
C GLN A 193 -13.95 2.37 37.67
N SER A 194 -13.04 2.84 36.80
CA SER A 194 -12.79 4.25 36.51
C SER A 194 -14.05 4.95 35.98
N ILE A 195 -14.71 4.38 34.95
CA ILE A 195 -15.94 4.95 34.37
C ILE A 195 -17.12 4.94 35.36
N LYS A 196 -17.11 4.04 36.35
CA LYS A 196 -18.09 3.99 37.46
C LYS A 196 -17.80 5.01 38.56
N GLY A 197 -16.72 5.80 38.44
CA GLY A 197 -16.36 6.87 39.37
C GLY A 197 -15.62 6.41 40.62
N HIS A 198 -15.06 5.18 40.62
CA HIS A 198 -14.22 4.73 41.73
C HIS A 198 -12.87 5.46 41.70
N LYS A 199 -12.36 5.83 42.88
CA LYS A 199 -10.98 6.35 42.98
C LYS A 199 -9.99 5.21 42.82
N LEU A 200 -9.21 5.28 41.75
CA LEU A 200 -8.14 4.35 41.46
C LEU A 200 -6.81 4.86 42.04
N GLY A 201 -5.94 3.94 42.46
CA GLY A 201 -4.54 4.24 42.73
C GLY A 201 -3.76 4.47 41.43
N GLU A 202 -2.53 5.00 41.53
CA GLU A 202 -1.73 5.38 40.35
C GLU A 202 -1.52 4.23 39.35
N ALA A 203 -1.19 3.03 39.84
CA ALA A 203 -1.00 1.85 38.98
C ALA A 203 -2.30 1.42 38.28
N GLN A 204 -3.44 1.47 38.99
CA GLN A 204 -4.75 1.10 38.46
C GLN A 204 -5.23 2.12 37.42
N GLN A 205 -4.96 3.40 37.64
CA GLN A 205 -5.24 4.45 36.69
C GLN A 205 -4.40 4.27 35.42
N SER A 206 -3.11 3.97 35.55
CA SER A 206 -2.24 3.70 34.40
C SER A 206 -2.74 2.52 33.55
N TRP A 207 -3.22 1.44 34.18
CA TRP A 207 -3.82 0.31 33.47
C TRP A 207 -5.15 0.68 32.79
N ALA A 208 -6.02 1.44 33.47
CA ALA A 208 -7.27 1.94 32.91
C ALA A 208 -7.04 2.85 31.69
N ASP A 209 -6.08 3.76 31.78
CA ASP A 209 -5.72 4.70 30.70
C ASP A 209 -5.12 3.97 29.49
N ASN A 210 -4.29 2.94 29.73
CA ASN A 210 -3.75 2.08 28.67
C ASN A 210 -4.87 1.31 27.96
N TYR A 211 -5.83 0.75 28.70
CA TYR A 211 -6.99 0.07 28.12
C TYR A 211 -7.89 1.04 27.33
N GLU A 212 -8.11 2.26 27.81
CA GLU A 212 -8.88 3.28 27.11
C GLU A 212 -8.26 3.65 25.75
N LYS A 213 -6.94 3.71 25.66
CA LYS A 213 -6.22 3.96 24.40
C LYS A 213 -6.40 2.83 23.39
N GLN A 214 -6.61 1.59 23.85
CA GLN A 214 -6.69 0.39 23.00
C GLN A 214 -8.10 0.04 22.55
N ILE A 215 -9.10 0.32 23.38
CA ILE A 215 -10.46 -0.20 23.14
C ILE A 215 -11.05 0.33 21.83
N LYS A 216 -10.85 1.62 21.50
CA LYS A 216 -11.40 2.23 20.27
C LYS A 216 -10.74 1.66 19.00
N PRO A 217 -9.40 1.64 18.86
CA PRO A 217 -8.74 0.97 17.73
C PRO A 217 -9.12 -0.51 17.61
N SER A 218 -9.12 -1.24 18.73
CA SER A 218 -9.45 -2.68 18.73
C SER A 218 -10.89 -2.94 18.28
N GLN A 219 -11.85 -2.11 18.70
CA GLN A 219 -13.24 -2.21 18.23
C GLN A 219 -13.38 -1.85 16.76
N ALA A 220 -12.66 -0.84 16.27
CA ALA A 220 -12.66 -0.46 14.87
C ALA A 220 -12.10 -1.58 13.99
N LEU A 221 -10.98 -2.19 14.38
CA LEU A 221 -10.40 -3.33 13.69
C LEU A 221 -11.34 -4.55 13.69
N LYS A 222 -11.89 -4.93 14.85
CA LYS A 222 -12.87 -6.03 14.94
C LYS A 222 -14.08 -5.77 14.05
N HIS A 223 -14.58 -4.54 14.04
CA HIS A 223 -15.69 -4.16 13.17
C HIS A 223 -15.31 -4.26 11.69
N PHE A 224 -14.10 -3.83 11.32
CA PHE A 224 -13.60 -3.95 9.95
C PHE A 224 -13.52 -5.41 9.49
N ILE A 225 -12.89 -6.27 10.30
CA ILE A 225 -12.70 -7.71 9.99
C ILE A 225 -14.07 -8.40 9.87
N ASN A 226 -14.98 -8.16 10.80
CA ASN A 226 -16.31 -8.79 10.78
C ASN A 226 -17.18 -8.37 9.58
N ASN A 227 -16.88 -7.25 8.93
CA ASN A 227 -17.64 -6.73 7.79
C ASN A 227 -16.85 -6.80 6.46
N THR A 228 -15.69 -7.43 6.45
CA THR A 228 -14.83 -7.51 5.28
C THR A 228 -14.40 -8.95 5.03
N THR A 229 -14.60 -9.39 3.80
CA THR A 229 -14.06 -10.67 3.32
C THR A 229 -12.68 -10.45 2.71
N ILE A 230 -11.81 -11.45 2.80
CA ILE A 230 -10.45 -11.39 2.23
C ILE A 230 -10.45 -11.05 0.73
N GLN A 231 -11.48 -11.44 -0.01
CA GLN A 231 -11.63 -11.19 -1.45
C GLN A 231 -11.89 -9.71 -1.79
N GLU A 232 -12.33 -8.90 -0.82
CA GLU A 232 -12.50 -7.46 -0.98
C GLU A 232 -11.19 -6.70 -0.80
N LEU A 233 -10.13 -7.34 -0.30
CA LEU A 233 -8.81 -6.75 -0.22
C LEU A 233 -8.13 -6.80 -1.60
N ALA A 234 -7.22 -5.86 -1.84
CA ALA A 234 -6.43 -5.87 -3.07
C ALA A 234 -5.46 -7.06 -3.08
N GLN A 235 -5.25 -7.61 -4.27
CA GLN A 235 -4.30 -8.69 -4.51
C GLN A 235 -3.42 -8.33 -5.71
N PRO A 236 -2.12 -8.70 -5.71
CA PRO A 236 -1.27 -8.51 -6.87
C PRO A 236 -1.71 -9.43 -8.02
N ASN A 237 -1.36 -9.09 -9.25
CA ASN A 237 -1.56 -9.97 -10.41
C ASN A 237 -0.24 -10.11 -11.18
N VAL A 238 0.64 -10.93 -10.62
CA VAL A 238 1.98 -11.20 -11.14
C VAL A 238 1.93 -11.80 -12.55
N ASP A 239 1.00 -12.72 -12.82
CA ASP A 239 0.89 -13.37 -14.13
C ASP A 239 0.53 -12.37 -15.23
N GLN A 240 -0.42 -11.48 -14.96
CA GLN A 240 -0.76 -10.42 -15.89
C GLN A 240 0.44 -9.50 -16.17
N LEU A 241 1.29 -9.21 -15.17
CA LEU A 241 2.51 -8.44 -15.39
C LEU A 241 3.50 -9.18 -16.29
N ILE A 242 3.74 -10.46 -16.02
CA ILE A 242 4.63 -11.31 -16.81
C ILE A 242 4.11 -11.45 -18.26
N GLU A 243 2.80 -11.51 -18.47
CA GLU A 243 2.22 -11.64 -19.81
C GLU A 243 2.18 -10.30 -20.57
N SER A 244 2.12 -9.18 -19.86
CA SER A 244 2.04 -7.85 -20.45
C SER A 244 3.28 -7.46 -21.29
N ARG A 245 3.13 -6.44 -22.15
CA ARG A 245 4.22 -5.89 -22.98
C ARG A 245 5.18 -4.97 -22.22
N GLY A 246 4.95 -4.71 -20.94
CA GLY A 246 5.85 -3.89 -20.12
C GLY A 246 5.34 -3.64 -18.71
N PHE A 247 6.25 -3.26 -17.81
CA PHE A 247 6.03 -3.14 -16.37
C PHE A 247 5.42 -1.81 -15.90
N GLN A 248 4.69 -1.11 -16.78
CA GLN A 248 4.14 0.22 -16.46
C GLN A 248 3.11 0.18 -15.32
N SER A 249 2.35 -0.91 -15.23
CA SER A 249 1.32 -1.14 -14.22
C SER A 249 1.85 -1.46 -12.82
N ILE A 250 3.15 -1.72 -12.66
CA ILE A 250 3.75 -1.90 -11.32
C ILE A 250 3.52 -0.65 -10.46
N ASN A 251 3.70 0.53 -11.05
CA ASN A 251 3.49 1.79 -10.33
C ASN A 251 2.00 2.15 -10.17
N GLU A 252 1.09 1.42 -10.81
CA GLU A 252 -0.34 1.70 -10.76
C GLU A 252 -1.00 1.07 -9.53
N SER A 253 -0.42 0.02 -8.96
CA SER A 253 -0.95 -0.67 -7.78
C SER A 253 0.00 -0.63 -6.59
N ILE A 254 -0.56 -0.38 -5.41
CA ILE A 254 0.21 -0.36 -4.15
C ILE A 254 0.68 -1.75 -3.73
N CYS A 255 0.04 -2.82 -4.20
CA CYS A 255 0.36 -4.20 -3.80
C CYS A 255 1.82 -4.58 -4.08
N TYR A 256 2.40 -4.04 -5.16
CA TYR A 256 3.78 -4.33 -5.55
C TYR A 256 4.85 -3.59 -4.72
N SER A 257 4.43 -2.61 -3.92
CA SER A 257 5.30 -1.86 -2.99
C SER A 257 5.20 -2.37 -1.55
N LEU A 258 4.30 -3.33 -1.27
CA LEU A 258 4.16 -3.95 0.04
C LEU A 258 5.09 -5.18 0.14
N ASN A 259 5.59 -5.46 1.34
CA ASN A 259 6.27 -6.72 1.64
C ASN A 259 5.25 -7.86 1.63
N SER A 260 5.24 -8.67 0.58
CA SER A 260 4.20 -9.69 0.43
C SER A 260 4.24 -10.77 1.50
N GLN A 261 5.42 -11.11 2.05
CA GLN A 261 5.52 -12.12 3.10
C GLN A 261 4.86 -11.62 4.39
N GLU A 262 5.11 -10.37 4.74
CA GLU A 262 4.51 -9.72 5.90
C GLU A 262 3.00 -9.59 5.74
N ILE A 263 2.52 -9.17 4.56
CA ILE A 263 1.08 -9.09 4.29
C ILE A 263 0.40 -10.46 4.45
N MET A 264 1.02 -11.54 3.95
CA MET A 264 0.47 -12.89 4.14
C MET A 264 0.41 -13.28 5.62
N ASN A 265 1.49 -13.05 6.38
CA ASN A 265 1.54 -13.36 7.81
C ASN A 265 0.48 -12.57 8.59
N ILE A 266 0.31 -11.27 8.28
CA ILE A 266 -0.72 -10.44 8.89
C ILE A 266 -2.10 -11.00 8.58
N ILE A 267 -2.40 -11.28 7.31
CA ILE A 267 -3.74 -11.71 6.91
C ILE A 267 -4.10 -13.09 7.50
N ASP A 268 -3.15 -14.01 7.56
CA ASP A 268 -3.33 -15.35 8.15
C ASP A 268 -3.74 -15.28 9.64
N ASN A 269 -3.30 -14.26 10.37
CA ASN A 269 -3.69 -14.04 11.77
C ASN A 269 -5.15 -13.58 11.96
N TYR A 270 -5.80 -13.05 10.92
CA TYR A 270 -7.13 -12.42 11.04
C TYR A 270 -8.22 -13.09 10.21
N TRP A 271 -7.86 -13.79 9.15
CA TRP A 271 -8.80 -14.59 8.36
C TRP A 271 -8.35 -16.05 8.33
N GLU A 272 -9.14 -16.91 8.95
CA GLU A 272 -8.98 -18.36 8.79
C GLU A 272 -9.28 -18.72 7.33
N VAL A 273 -8.26 -19.17 6.61
CA VAL A 273 -8.39 -19.62 5.22
C VAL A 273 -9.00 -21.01 5.23
N ASN A 274 -10.16 -21.16 4.62
CA ASN A 274 -10.69 -22.49 4.40
C ASN A 274 -9.90 -23.17 3.28
N ALA A 275 -9.15 -24.22 3.63
CA ALA A 275 -8.37 -25.01 2.68
C ALA A 275 -9.22 -25.69 1.58
N ASP A 276 -10.54 -25.78 1.77
CA ASP A 276 -11.47 -26.31 0.77
C ASP A 276 -12.09 -25.21 -0.13
N CYS A 277 -11.77 -23.93 0.11
CA CYS A 277 -12.30 -22.79 -0.64
C CYS A 277 -11.30 -22.30 -1.70
N ASP A 278 -11.48 -22.73 -2.95
CA ASP A 278 -10.61 -22.37 -4.09
C ASP A 278 -10.40 -20.85 -4.24
N THR A 279 -11.42 -20.06 -3.94
CA THR A 279 -11.37 -18.60 -4.04
C THR A 279 -10.52 -17.94 -2.95
N GLU A 280 -10.53 -18.45 -1.71
CA GLU A 280 -9.70 -17.92 -0.62
C GLU A 280 -8.24 -18.34 -0.82
N LEU A 281 -8.02 -19.58 -1.26
CA LEU A 281 -6.70 -20.05 -1.68
C LEU A 281 -6.14 -19.22 -2.83
N SER A 282 -6.98 -18.71 -3.74
CA SER A 282 -6.53 -17.88 -4.85
C SER A 282 -5.88 -16.56 -4.38
N PHE A 283 -6.37 -15.98 -3.29
CA PHE A 283 -5.80 -14.75 -2.72
C PHE A 283 -4.36 -14.98 -2.25
N PHE A 284 -4.13 -16.01 -1.44
CA PHE A 284 -2.80 -16.37 -0.95
C PHE A 284 -1.87 -16.79 -2.08
N LYS A 285 -2.38 -17.50 -3.11
CA LYS A 285 -1.58 -17.83 -4.30
C LYS A 285 -1.03 -16.58 -5.00
N HIS A 286 -1.82 -15.51 -5.13
CA HIS A 286 -1.36 -14.26 -5.74
C HIS A 286 -0.25 -13.59 -4.92
N TRP A 287 -0.43 -13.46 -3.60
CA TRP A 287 0.57 -12.87 -2.71
C TRP A 287 1.83 -13.71 -2.58
N SER A 288 1.69 -15.03 -2.53
CA SER A 288 2.79 -15.97 -2.44
C SER A 288 3.65 -15.92 -3.72
N ARG A 289 3.04 -15.82 -4.91
CA ARG A 289 3.77 -15.57 -6.17
C ARG A 289 4.56 -14.26 -6.15
N LEU A 290 4.00 -13.19 -5.58
CA LEU A 290 4.72 -11.93 -5.41
C LEU A 290 5.90 -12.11 -4.44
N SER A 291 5.72 -12.87 -3.35
CA SER A 291 6.76 -13.19 -2.37
C SER A 291 7.93 -13.93 -3.00
N ALA A 292 7.65 -14.97 -3.79
CA ALA A 292 8.67 -15.71 -4.52
C ALA A 292 9.46 -14.84 -5.52
N LEU A 293 8.86 -13.74 -6.03
CA LEU A 293 9.57 -12.76 -6.85
C LEU A 293 10.32 -11.71 -6.04
N GLN A 294 9.81 -11.27 -4.89
CA GLN A 294 10.47 -10.28 -4.05
C GLN A 294 11.64 -10.90 -3.26
N GLN A 295 11.47 -12.10 -2.74
CA GLN A 295 12.46 -12.81 -1.92
C GLN A 295 12.49 -14.30 -2.31
N PRO A 296 13.19 -14.65 -3.41
CA PRO A 296 13.25 -16.03 -3.88
C PRO A 296 13.87 -16.94 -2.82
N SER A 297 13.13 -17.94 -2.36
CA SER A 297 13.61 -18.97 -1.43
C SER A 297 13.30 -20.36 -1.96
N ARG A 298 14.09 -21.35 -1.56
CA ARG A 298 13.89 -22.74 -2.00
C ARG A 298 12.48 -23.24 -1.68
N GLU A 299 12.04 -23.02 -0.44
CA GLU A 299 10.72 -23.46 0.05
C GLU A 299 9.57 -22.82 -0.72
N SER A 300 9.58 -21.48 -0.88
CA SER A 300 8.53 -20.77 -1.61
C SER A 300 8.45 -21.21 -3.06
N LEU A 301 9.59 -21.30 -3.75
CA LEU A 301 9.66 -21.70 -5.16
C LEU A 301 9.26 -23.16 -5.36
N ALA A 302 9.71 -24.07 -4.49
CA ALA A 302 9.35 -25.48 -4.56
C ALA A 302 7.85 -25.70 -4.32
N GLY A 303 7.28 -25.07 -3.28
CA GLY A 303 5.86 -25.14 -2.98
C GLY A 303 4.99 -24.64 -4.13
N HIS A 304 5.41 -23.56 -4.80
CA HIS A 304 4.75 -23.06 -6.01
C HIS A 304 4.79 -24.03 -7.17
N ILE A 305 5.96 -24.55 -7.51
CA ILE A 305 6.16 -25.42 -8.67
C ILE A 305 5.33 -26.71 -8.51
N LEU A 306 5.27 -27.27 -7.30
CA LEU A 306 4.50 -28.48 -7.00
C LEU A 306 2.98 -28.31 -7.18
N GLN A 307 2.46 -27.09 -7.01
CA GLN A 307 1.04 -26.80 -7.17
C GLN A 307 0.65 -26.42 -8.61
N MET A 308 1.62 -26.23 -9.50
CA MET A 308 1.40 -25.84 -10.89
C MET A 308 1.17 -27.04 -11.80
N ASN A 309 0.24 -26.91 -12.74
CA ASN A 309 -0.02 -27.93 -13.76
C ASN A 309 0.60 -27.59 -15.11
N ASP A 310 0.83 -26.31 -15.42
CA ASP A 310 1.40 -25.88 -16.68
C ASP A 310 2.92 -26.14 -16.71
N PRO A 311 3.44 -27.00 -17.62
CA PRO A 311 4.87 -27.24 -17.74
C PRO A 311 5.65 -25.96 -18.08
N VAL A 312 5.09 -25.02 -18.84
CA VAL A 312 5.79 -23.78 -19.17
C VAL A 312 5.99 -22.94 -17.91
N GLU A 313 4.94 -22.75 -17.11
CA GLU A 313 5.03 -22.06 -15.83
C GLU A 313 6.02 -22.73 -14.86
N GLN A 314 5.91 -24.05 -14.66
CA GLN A 314 6.81 -24.82 -13.77
C GLN A 314 8.28 -24.65 -14.16
N HIS A 315 8.60 -24.86 -15.44
CA HIS A 315 9.97 -24.73 -15.93
C HIS A 315 10.47 -23.28 -15.87
N SER A 316 9.58 -22.30 -16.03
CA SER A 316 9.94 -20.89 -15.93
C SER A 316 10.33 -20.50 -14.51
N TRP A 317 9.60 -20.98 -13.50
CA TRP A 317 9.93 -20.79 -12.08
C TRP A 317 11.18 -21.56 -11.66
N ALA A 318 11.36 -22.80 -12.12
CA ALA A 318 12.58 -23.55 -11.84
C ALA A 318 13.82 -22.88 -12.46
N ARG A 319 13.71 -22.35 -13.68
CA ARG A 319 14.78 -21.59 -14.31
C ARG A 319 15.03 -20.26 -13.59
N PHE A 320 13.97 -19.54 -13.19
CA PHE A 320 14.09 -18.34 -12.37
C PHE A 320 14.84 -18.62 -11.05
N ALA A 321 14.48 -19.70 -10.33
CA ALA A 321 15.16 -20.14 -9.11
C ALA A 321 16.67 -20.35 -9.35
N LYS A 322 17.00 -21.05 -10.45
CA LYS A 322 18.39 -21.35 -10.80
C LYS A 322 19.23 -20.11 -11.08
N GLU A 323 18.64 -19.08 -11.69
CA GLU A 323 19.30 -17.77 -11.92
C GLU A 323 19.59 -17.03 -10.60
N HIS A 324 18.86 -17.35 -9.53
CA HIS A 324 19.12 -16.89 -8.16
C HIS A 324 20.00 -17.87 -7.35
N GLY A 325 20.61 -18.88 -8.00
CA GLY A 325 21.49 -19.86 -7.34
C GLY A 325 20.74 -20.98 -6.60
N ILE A 326 19.42 -21.08 -6.76
CA ILE A 326 18.57 -22.07 -6.09
C ILE A 326 18.21 -23.18 -7.08
N ASP A 327 18.79 -24.37 -6.90
CA ASP A 327 18.43 -25.55 -7.71
C ASP A 327 17.33 -26.36 -7.03
N VAL A 328 16.07 -25.96 -7.25
CA VAL A 328 14.88 -26.64 -6.71
C VAL A 328 14.71 -28.08 -7.20
N THR A 329 15.44 -28.51 -8.23
CA THR A 329 15.30 -29.85 -8.83
C THR A 329 16.19 -30.92 -8.20
N LYS A 330 17.12 -30.50 -7.35
CA LYS A 330 18.04 -31.40 -6.64
C LYS A 330 17.72 -31.45 -5.17
N ASP A 331 17.90 -32.59 -4.56
CA ASP A 331 17.84 -32.74 -3.10
C ASP A 331 18.86 -31.82 -2.43
N ASP A 332 18.46 -31.26 -1.28
CA ASP A 332 19.27 -30.36 -0.49
C ASP A 332 19.07 -30.72 0.98
N HIS A 333 19.76 -31.77 1.42
CA HIS A 333 19.68 -32.32 2.76
C HIS A 333 20.94 -31.96 3.55
N TYR A 334 20.75 -31.56 4.80
CA TYR A 334 21.83 -31.26 5.74
C TYR A 334 21.48 -31.83 7.12
N ALA A 335 22.51 -32.11 7.91
CA ALA A 335 22.36 -32.60 9.27
C ALA A 335 22.44 -31.42 10.26
N ILE A 336 21.62 -31.45 11.29
CA ILE A 336 21.71 -30.53 12.43
C ILE A 336 21.88 -31.31 13.74
N ASP A 337 22.51 -30.69 14.73
CA ASP A 337 22.47 -31.15 16.11
C ASP A 337 21.08 -30.89 16.69
N THR A 338 20.39 -31.94 17.14
CA THR A 338 19.02 -31.84 17.68
C THR A 338 18.92 -30.97 18.93
N ASN A 339 20.00 -30.82 19.70
CA ASN A 339 19.98 -30.05 20.95
C ASN A 339 20.19 -28.55 20.72
N THR A 340 21.02 -28.17 19.74
CA THR A 340 21.43 -26.78 19.52
C THR A 340 20.78 -26.18 18.27
N GLY A 341 20.36 -27.01 17.32
CA GLY A 341 19.89 -26.60 15.99
C GLY A 341 21.00 -26.15 15.05
N GLU A 342 22.27 -26.26 15.45
CA GLU A 342 23.42 -25.90 14.63
C GLU A 342 23.69 -26.96 13.56
N LEU A 343 24.32 -26.55 12.44
CA LEU A 343 24.78 -27.48 11.42
C LEU A 343 25.71 -28.50 12.06
N TRP A 344 25.39 -29.77 11.87
CA TRP A 344 26.16 -30.85 12.46
C TRP A 344 27.55 -30.88 11.84
N ASP A 345 28.56 -30.66 12.66
CA ASP A 345 29.94 -30.99 12.33
C ASP A 345 30.34 -32.30 13.03
N ALA A 346 31.31 -33.00 12.44
CA ALA A 346 31.71 -34.33 12.91
C ALA A 346 32.48 -34.31 14.23
N ASP A 347 32.68 -33.13 14.85
CA ASP A 347 33.54 -32.96 16.01
C ASP A 347 32.77 -33.15 17.34
N TYR A 348 31.44 -33.23 17.30
CA TYR A 348 30.59 -33.48 18.47
C TYR A 348 29.80 -34.80 18.35
N ASP A 349 29.84 -35.63 19.40
CA ASP A 349 28.98 -36.81 19.61
C ASP A 349 27.52 -36.39 19.95
N ALA A 350 27.00 -35.40 19.23
CA ALA A 350 25.67 -34.88 19.39
C ALA A 350 24.65 -35.68 18.55
N PRO A 351 23.41 -35.85 19.04
CA PRO A 351 22.33 -36.47 18.27
C PRO A 351 22.05 -35.68 16.98
N ILE A 352 21.90 -36.41 15.88
CA ILE A 352 21.72 -35.86 14.53
C ILE A 352 20.24 -35.92 14.15
N GLU A 353 19.75 -34.82 13.59
CA GLU A 353 18.52 -34.78 12.80
C GLU A 353 18.85 -34.40 11.35
N VAL A 354 18.29 -35.13 10.38
CA VAL A 354 18.43 -34.79 8.96
C VAL A 354 17.29 -33.85 8.58
N CYS A 355 17.66 -32.66 8.14
CA CYS A 355 16.75 -31.65 7.64
C CYS A 355 16.99 -31.39 6.15
N GLY A 356 16.14 -30.57 5.55
CA GLY A 356 16.27 -30.16 4.16
C GLY A 356 15.07 -30.57 3.31
N PHE A 357 15.29 -30.63 1.99
CA PHE A 357 14.20 -30.79 1.03
C PHE A 357 14.58 -31.75 -0.11
N ASP A 358 13.62 -32.57 -0.50
CA ASP A 358 13.68 -33.32 -1.76
C ASP A 358 13.64 -32.37 -2.97
N GLY A 359 14.25 -32.81 -4.07
CA GLY A 359 14.18 -32.14 -5.36
C GLY A 359 12.77 -32.22 -5.98
N VAL A 360 12.28 -31.11 -6.51
CA VAL A 360 11.01 -31.05 -7.21
C VAL A 360 11.13 -31.69 -8.60
N THR A 361 10.28 -32.67 -8.88
CA THR A 361 10.18 -33.27 -10.21
C THR A 361 9.30 -32.40 -11.12
N LEU A 362 9.88 -31.88 -12.21
CA LEU A 362 9.16 -31.06 -13.18
C LEU A 362 8.41 -31.93 -14.19
N ASN A 363 7.24 -31.47 -14.64
CA ASN A 363 6.52 -32.12 -15.74
C ASN A 363 7.33 -32.09 -17.04
N THR A 364 7.07 -33.03 -17.95
CA THR A 364 7.79 -33.09 -19.23
C THR A 364 7.49 -31.85 -20.07
N LEU A 365 8.53 -31.09 -20.43
CA LEU A 365 8.41 -29.92 -21.30
C LEU A 365 8.54 -30.33 -22.78
N PRO A 366 7.55 -30.03 -23.64
CA PRO A 366 7.71 -30.19 -25.08
C PRO A 366 8.82 -29.27 -25.59
N LYS A 367 9.74 -29.77 -26.44
CA LYS A 367 10.85 -28.96 -27.00
C LYS A 367 10.40 -27.65 -27.66
N VAL A 368 9.21 -27.64 -28.25
CA VAL A 368 8.63 -26.45 -28.91
C VAL A 368 8.31 -25.31 -27.92
N ALA A 369 8.23 -25.62 -26.62
CA ALA A 369 7.88 -24.69 -25.56
C ALA A 369 9.11 -24.09 -24.85
N GLU A 370 10.33 -24.56 -25.12
CA GLU A 370 11.57 -23.98 -24.55
C GLU A 370 11.69 -22.46 -24.79
N PRO A 371 11.38 -21.91 -25.99
CA PRO A 371 11.43 -20.45 -26.19
C PRO A 371 10.41 -19.69 -25.33
N GLN A 372 9.27 -20.33 -24.99
CA GLN A 372 8.26 -19.71 -24.13
C GLN A 372 8.74 -19.64 -22.68
N VAL A 373 9.37 -20.71 -22.19
CA VAL A 373 10.02 -20.74 -20.88
C VAL A 373 11.10 -19.66 -20.80
N GLU A 374 11.97 -19.56 -21.80
CA GLU A 374 13.02 -18.54 -21.83
C GLU A 374 12.46 -17.11 -21.82
N ALA A 375 11.45 -16.83 -22.66
CA ALA A 375 10.80 -15.53 -22.70
C ALA A 375 10.12 -15.18 -21.37
N ARG A 376 9.43 -16.14 -20.75
CA ARG A 376 8.75 -15.95 -19.46
C ARG A 376 9.76 -15.71 -18.33
N THR A 377 10.79 -16.55 -18.21
CA THR A 377 11.86 -16.36 -17.20
C THR A 377 12.56 -15.01 -17.36
N THR A 378 12.86 -14.58 -18.59
CA THR A 378 13.49 -13.27 -18.84
C THR A 378 12.63 -12.13 -18.28
N LYS A 379 11.31 -12.19 -18.50
CA LYS A 379 10.38 -11.20 -17.94
C LYS A 379 10.28 -11.28 -16.42
N MET A 380 10.30 -12.49 -15.84
CA MET A 380 10.30 -12.65 -14.38
C MET A 380 11.56 -12.02 -13.75
N LEU A 381 12.73 -12.21 -14.35
CA LEU A 381 13.97 -11.57 -13.90
C LEU A 381 13.93 -10.05 -14.04
N GLU A 382 13.35 -9.52 -15.12
CA GLU A 382 13.18 -8.08 -15.27
C GLU A 382 12.18 -7.52 -14.24
N LEU A 383 11.08 -8.22 -14.01
CA LEU A 383 10.08 -7.87 -12.99
C LEU A 383 10.70 -7.87 -11.59
N ASN A 384 11.42 -8.93 -11.20
CA ASN A 384 12.15 -8.99 -9.94
C ASN A 384 13.05 -7.75 -9.77
N LYS A 385 13.86 -7.39 -10.78
CA LYS A 385 14.71 -6.19 -10.74
C LYS A 385 13.94 -4.88 -10.58
N GLN A 386 12.70 -4.78 -11.06
CA GLN A 386 11.88 -3.59 -10.82
C GLN A 386 11.28 -3.60 -9.41
N LEU A 387 10.86 -4.75 -8.90
CA LEU A 387 10.32 -4.91 -7.54
C LEU A 387 11.38 -4.58 -6.48
N GLN A 388 12.64 -5.00 -6.69
CA GLN A 388 13.79 -4.65 -5.82
C GLN A 388 14.12 -3.15 -5.75
N LYS A 389 13.46 -2.29 -6.55
CA LYS A 389 13.62 -0.83 -6.47
C LYS A 389 12.49 -0.15 -5.68
N LEU A 390 11.46 -0.91 -5.31
CA LEU A 390 10.27 -0.42 -4.63
C LEU A 390 10.28 -0.76 -3.14
N VAL A 391 10.79 -1.95 -2.83
CA VAL A 391 11.28 -2.35 -1.50
C VAL A 391 12.65 -1.73 -1.31
#